data_AF-A0A412PZ05-F1
#
_entry.id   AF-A0A412PZ05-F1
#
_cell.length_a   1.000
_cell.length_b   1.000
_cell.length_c   1.000
_cell.angle_alpha   90.00
_cell.angle_beta   90.00
_cell.angle_gamma   90.00
#
_symmetry.space_group_name_H-M   'P 1'
#
loop_
_entity.id
_entity.type
_entity.pdbx_description
1 polymer ?
#
loop_
_entity_poly.entity_id
_entity_poly.type
_entity_poly.pdbx_seq_one_letter_code
_entity_poly.pdbx_strand_id
1 'polypeptide(L)'
;MALKHSSVGDFTYNPKTGQISRMKGGGHGQSNINFLEENGIEYNIVKEYDNGVRVGNVPKHKTPSKRTGTGQAWFPKNWSDSKIKEAGNYVTNLPDNKNLPDGVIGYGEYDGVRVGIIKTDGKIGTIFPDADLQP
;
A
#
# COMPACT_ATOMS: atom_id res chain seq x y z
N MET A 1 -6.97 8.93 -8.29
CA MET A 1 -7.92 8.51 -7.22
C MET A 1 -7.13 7.70 -6.21
N ALA A 2 -7.33 7.95 -4.90
CA ALA A 2 -6.60 7.33 -3.79
C ALA A 2 -6.52 5.81 -3.85
N LEU A 3 -7.53 5.13 -4.41
CA LEU A 3 -7.52 3.69 -4.58
C LEU A 3 -6.46 3.20 -5.58
N LYS A 4 -6.31 3.85 -6.74
CA LYS A 4 -5.28 3.45 -7.72
C LYS A 4 -3.88 3.60 -7.12
N HIS A 5 -3.64 4.71 -6.41
CA HIS A 5 -2.42 4.93 -5.65
C HIS A 5 -2.21 3.82 -4.61
N SER A 6 -3.23 3.53 -3.79
CA SER A 6 -3.14 2.52 -2.73
C SER A 6 -2.94 1.11 -3.26
N SER A 7 -3.65 0.72 -4.31
CA SER A 7 -3.59 -0.64 -4.87
C SER A 7 -2.42 -0.86 -5.82
N VAL A 8 -2.30 -0.06 -6.88
CA VAL A 8 -1.29 -0.23 -7.94
C VAL A 8 -0.01 0.52 -7.62
N GLY A 9 -0.12 1.69 -7.00
CA GLY A 9 1.02 2.57 -6.73
C GLY A 9 1.24 3.64 -7.79
N ASP A 10 2.08 4.61 -7.41
CA ASP A 10 2.59 5.63 -8.31
C ASP A 10 4.00 5.29 -8.75
N PHE A 11 4.34 5.63 -9.99
CA PHE A 11 5.63 5.33 -10.59
C PHE A 11 6.27 6.59 -11.18
N THR A 12 7.59 6.62 -11.21
CA THR A 12 8.35 7.58 -12.01
C THR A 12 8.58 7.03 -13.40
N TYR A 13 8.74 7.93 -14.37
CA TYR A 13 8.96 7.59 -15.77
C TYR A 13 10.28 8.19 -16.24
N ASN A 14 10.96 7.50 -17.15
CA ASN A 14 12.12 8.05 -17.83
C ASN A 14 11.66 9.21 -18.73
N PRO A 15 12.17 10.44 -18.56
CA PRO A 15 11.70 11.59 -19.33
C PRO A 15 12.03 11.50 -20.82
N LYS A 16 13.01 10.68 -21.23
CA LYS A 16 13.40 10.51 -22.64
C LYS A 16 12.60 9.42 -23.33
N THR A 17 12.33 8.30 -22.65
CA THR A 17 11.69 7.13 -23.26
C THR A 17 10.22 6.97 -22.87
N GLY A 18 9.73 7.70 -21.87
CA GLY A 18 8.40 7.54 -21.30
C GLY A 18 8.20 6.21 -20.54
N GLN A 19 9.21 5.35 -20.49
CA GLN A 19 9.11 4.04 -19.85
C GLN A 19 9.08 4.17 -18.33
N ILE A 20 8.36 3.25 -17.69
CA ILE A 20 8.31 3.13 -16.24
C ILE A 20 9.73 2.90 -15.70
N SER A 21 10.06 3.57 -14.60
CA SER A 21 11.41 3.55 -14.02
C SER A 21 11.43 3.01 -12.59
N ARG A 22 10.68 3.61 -11.67
CA ARG A 22 10.75 3.26 -10.23
C ARG A 22 9.39 3.45 -9.59
N MET A 23 9.06 2.60 -8.63
CA MET A 23 7.94 2.86 -7.74
C MET A 23 8.24 4.07 -6.85
N LYS A 24 7.25 4.95 -6.69
CA LYS A 24 7.32 6.23 -5.97
C LYS A 24 6.55 6.18 -4.64
N GLY A 25 5.40 5.53 -4.60
CA GLY A 25 4.55 5.45 -3.41
C GLY A 25 3.31 4.57 -3.62
N GLY A 26 2.60 4.30 -2.53
CA GLY A 26 1.41 3.43 -2.53
C GLY A 26 1.75 1.98 -2.86
N GLY A 27 0.89 1.33 -3.66
CA GLY A 27 1.12 0.02 -4.26
C GLY A 27 1.14 -1.13 -3.24
N HIS A 28 0.01 -1.30 -2.56
CA HIS A 28 -0.20 -2.24 -1.47
C HIS A 28 -1.17 -3.36 -1.85
N GLY A 29 -1.78 -3.34 -3.04
CA GLY A 29 -2.65 -4.40 -3.52
C GLY A 29 -1.91 -5.48 -4.30
N GLN A 30 -2.59 -6.59 -4.60
CA GLN A 30 -2.07 -7.56 -5.57
C GLN A 30 -1.87 -6.94 -6.95
N SER A 31 -2.68 -5.92 -7.30
CA SER A 31 -2.53 -5.15 -8.54
C SER A 31 -1.16 -4.48 -8.67
N ASN A 32 -0.49 -4.10 -7.57
CA ASN A 32 0.88 -3.60 -7.62
C ASN A 32 1.87 -4.71 -8.01
N ILE A 33 1.78 -5.88 -7.38
CA ILE A 33 2.65 -7.02 -7.71
C ILE A 33 2.52 -7.39 -9.19
N ASN A 34 1.29 -7.52 -9.70
CA ASN A 34 1.05 -7.81 -11.11
C ASN A 34 1.69 -6.74 -12.02
N PHE A 35 1.51 -5.45 -11.68
CA PHE A 35 2.09 -4.34 -12.43
C PHE A 35 3.63 -4.36 -12.40
N LEU A 36 4.24 -4.72 -11.27
CA LEU A 36 5.69 -4.85 -11.15
C LEU A 36 6.20 -5.98 -12.06
N GLU A 37 5.53 -7.14 -12.05
CA GLU A 37 5.86 -8.29 -12.90
C GLU A 37 5.74 -7.97 -14.39
N GLU A 38 4.62 -7.37 -14.80
CA GLU A 38 4.36 -6.94 -16.18
C GLU A 38 5.43 -5.98 -16.71
N ASN A 39 6.06 -5.20 -15.82
CA ASN A 39 7.06 -4.20 -16.16
C ASN A 39 8.49 -4.63 -15.82
N GLY A 40 8.71 -5.90 -15.45
CA GLY A 40 10.04 -6.41 -15.11
C GLY A 40 10.71 -5.69 -13.93
N ILE A 41 9.90 -5.15 -13.01
CA ILE A 41 10.40 -4.51 -11.79
C ILE A 41 10.45 -5.56 -10.68
N GLU A 42 11.66 -5.82 -10.20
CA GLU A 42 11.89 -6.73 -9.08
C GLU A 42 11.21 -6.27 -7.80
N TYR A 43 10.68 -7.23 -7.06
CA TYR A 43 10.18 -7.10 -5.70
C TYR A 43 10.55 -8.36 -4.93
N ASN A 44 10.54 -8.25 -3.60
CA ASN A 44 10.79 -9.37 -2.72
C ASN A 44 9.67 -9.42 -1.68
N ILE A 45 9.06 -10.60 -1.48
CA ILE A 45 8.29 -10.90 -0.27
C ILE A 45 9.26 -11.55 0.71
N VAL A 46 9.46 -10.90 1.86
CA VAL A 46 10.39 -11.34 2.91
C VAL A 46 9.65 -12.18 3.96
N LYS A 47 8.42 -11.81 4.28
CA LYS A 47 7.57 -12.49 5.25
C LYS A 47 6.11 -12.37 4.84
N GLU A 48 5.34 -13.41 5.14
CA GLU A 48 3.88 -13.39 5.14
C GLU A 48 3.39 -13.62 6.57
N TYR A 49 2.44 -12.82 7.03
CA TYR A 49 1.74 -13.01 8.30
C TYR A 49 0.65 -14.06 8.15
N ASP A 50 0.19 -14.67 9.24
CA ASP A 50 -0.81 -15.75 9.22
C ASP A 50 -2.15 -15.31 8.59
N ASN A 51 -2.47 -14.01 8.68
CA ASN A 51 -3.65 -13.42 8.04
C ASN A 51 -3.46 -13.07 6.54
N GLY A 52 -2.31 -13.43 5.96
CA GLY A 52 -1.97 -13.25 4.55
C GLY A 52 -1.35 -11.90 4.19
N VAL A 53 -1.17 -10.97 5.13
CA VAL A 53 -0.42 -9.73 4.84
C VAL A 53 1.02 -10.09 4.49
N ARG A 54 1.53 -9.50 3.40
CA ARG A 54 2.88 -9.76 2.90
C ARG A 54 3.74 -8.54 3.10
N VAL A 55 4.96 -8.71 3.57
CA VAL A 55 5.91 -7.62 3.77
C VAL A 55 7.25 -7.95 3.12
N GLY A 56 7.91 -6.90 2.63
CA GLY A 56 9.14 -7.03 1.88
C GLY A 56 9.59 -5.70 1.30
N ASN A 57 10.10 -5.71 0.07
CA ASN A 57 10.73 -4.53 -0.52
C ASN A 57 10.69 -4.52 -2.05
N VAL A 58 10.97 -3.35 -2.62
CA VAL A 58 11.19 -3.13 -4.05
C VAL A 58 12.60 -2.54 -4.21
N PRO A 59 13.61 -3.31 -4.65
CA PRO A 59 15.02 -2.87 -4.64
C PRO A 59 15.29 -1.55 -5.34
N LYS A 60 14.55 -1.28 -6.44
CA LYS A 60 14.64 -0.04 -7.21
C LYS A 60 13.63 1.03 -6.77
N HIS A 61 13.00 0.93 -5.60
CA HIS A 61 12.06 1.95 -5.11
C HIS A 61 12.71 3.34 -5.00
N LYS A 62 11.93 4.41 -5.23
CA LYS A 62 12.41 5.80 -5.09
C LYS A 62 12.88 6.08 -3.66
N THR A 63 12.02 5.82 -2.68
CA THR A 63 12.29 5.93 -1.24
C THR A 63 13.29 4.86 -0.77
N PRO A 64 14.45 5.23 -0.16
CA PRO A 64 15.49 4.28 0.26
C PRO A 64 15.04 3.20 1.26
N SER A 65 14.23 3.56 2.26
CA SER A 65 13.76 2.61 3.29
C SER A 65 12.93 1.45 2.73
N LYS A 66 12.38 1.60 1.52
CA LYS A 66 11.57 0.58 0.84
C LYS A 66 12.37 -0.36 -0.07
N ARG A 67 13.69 -0.19 -0.14
CA ARG A 67 14.57 -0.96 -1.04
C ARG A 67 15.05 -2.28 -0.46
N THR A 68 14.96 -2.46 0.86
CA THR A 68 15.45 -3.65 1.56
C THR A 68 14.53 -3.96 2.75
N GLY A 69 14.66 -5.16 3.34
CA GLY A 69 13.86 -5.56 4.49
C GLY A 69 12.36 -5.60 4.20
N THR A 70 11.56 -5.10 5.12
CA THR A 70 10.08 -5.16 5.14
C THR A 70 9.40 -3.80 4.92
N GLY A 71 10.11 -2.81 4.37
CA GLY A 71 9.61 -1.43 4.22
C GLY A 71 8.44 -1.24 3.23
N GLN A 72 8.09 -2.25 2.45
CA GLN A 72 6.88 -2.29 1.63
C GLN A 72 5.98 -3.44 2.11
N ALA A 73 4.69 -3.18 2.18
CA ALA A 73 3.70 -4.16 2.57
C ALA A 73 2.60 -4.26 1.51
N TRP A 74 2.03 -5.45 1.37
CA TRP A 74 0.93 -5.77 0.48
C TRP A 74 -0.16 -6.50 1.25
N PHE A 75 -1.41 -6.17 0.95
CA PHE A 75 -2.57 -6.86 1.46
C PHE A 75 -2.54 -8.34 1.05
N PRO A 76 -3.37 -9.19 1.69
CA PRO A 76 -3.52 -10.57 1.27
C PRO A 76 -3.76 -10.70 -0.23
N LYS A 77 -3.15 -11.72 -0.84
CA LYS A 77 -3.17 -11.90 -2.30
C LYS A 77 -4.58 -11.96 -2.88
N ASN A 78 -5.56 -12.44 -2.09
CA ASN A 78 -6.96 -12.54 -2.47
C ASN A 78 -7.78 -11.25 -2.25
N TRP A 79 -7.21 -10.19 -1.68
CA TRP A 79 -7.92 -8.91 -1.54
C TRP A 79 -7.96 -8.16 -2.86
N SER A 80 -9.18 -7.90 -3.34
CA SER A 80 -9.43 -7.06 -4.50
C SER A 80 -9.29 -5.58 -4.18
N ASP A 81 -9.16 -4.74 -5.22
CA ASP A 81 -9.17 -3.28 -5.06
C ASP A 81 -10.47 -2.77 -4.42
N SER A 82 -11.61 -3.42 -4.67
CA SER A 82 -12.87 -3.07 -3.98
C SER A 82 -12.78 -3.34 -2.49
N LYS A 83 -12.25 -4.50 -2.09
CA LYS A 83 -12.08 -4.87 -0.68
C LYS A 83 -11.14 -3.91 0.05
N ILE A 84 -10.03 -3.52 -0.59
CA ILE A 84 -9.12 -2.49 -0.04
C ILE A 84 -9.84 -1.16 0.17
N LYS A 85 -10.66 -0.74 -0.81
CA LYS A 85 -11.47 0.48 -0.71
C LYS A 85 -12.47 0.41 0.45
N GLU A 86 -13.20 -0.71 0.56
CA GLU A 86 -14.17 -0.96 1.63
C GLU A 86 -13.50 -0.94 3.01
N ALA A 87 -12.36 -1.60 3.16
CA ALA A 87 -11.55 -1.58 4.38
C ALA A 87 -11.10 -0.16 4.75
N GLY A 88 -10.58 0.60 3.79
CA GLY A 88 -10.18 2.00 4.02
C GLY A 88 -11.35 2.88 4.43
N ASN A 89 -12.53 2.72 3.79
CA ASN A 89 -13.74 3.44 4.16
C ASN A 89 -14.22 3.06 5.57
N TYR A 90 -14.19 1.78 5.91
CA TYR A 90 -14.52 1.31 7.26
C TYR A 90 -13.60 1.97 8.29
N VAL A 91 -12.29 1.86 8.11
CA VAL A 91 -11.30 2.40 9.05
C VAL A 91 -11.40 3.92 9.18
N THR A 92 -11.62 4.66 8.10
CA THR A 92 -11.76 6.12 8.16
C THR A 92 -12.98 6.57 8.97
N ASN A 93 -14.03 5.75 9.04
CA ASN A 93 -15.27 6.06 9.73
C ASN A 93 -15.29 5.60 11.19
N LEU A 94 -14.23 4.92 11.67
CA LEU A 94 -14.09 4.61 13.08
C LEU A 94 -14.06 5.91 13.92
N PRO A 95 -14.62 5.91 15.14
CA PRO A 95 -14.71 7.11 15.98
C PRO A 95 -13.35 7.82 16.15
N ASP A 96 -12.29 7.06 16.39
CA ASP A 96 -10.94 7.58 16.62
C ASP A 96 -10.31 8.14 15.35
N ASN A 97 -10.74 7.66 14.18
CA ASN A 97 -10.15 8.04 12.89
C ASN A 97 -10.93 9.14 12.16
N LYS A 98 -12.20 9.36 12.53
CA LYS A 98 -13.13 10.26 11.83
C LYS A 98 -12.58 11.68 11.72
N ASN A 99 -11.95 12.18 12.78
CA ASN A 99 -11.43 13.55 12.86
C ASN A 99 -9.89 13.62 12.78
N LEU A 100 -9.23 12.56 12.32
CA LEU A 100 -7.77 12.59 12.18
C LEU A 100 -7.33 13.70 11.22
N PRO A 101 -6.31 14.49 11.59
CA PRO A 101 -5.68 15.45 10.70
C PRO A 101 -5.04 14.77 9.47
N ASP A 102 -4.86 15.53 8.40
CA ASP A 102 -4.12 15.07 7.23
C ASP A 102 -2.68 14.68 7.60
N GLY A 103 -2.16 13.66 6.91
CA GLY A 103 -0.81 13.12 7.15
C GLY A 103 -0.67 12.24 8.41
N VAL A 104 -1.66 12.21 9.30
CA VAL A 104 -1.67 11.31 10.46
C VAL A 104 -2.23 9.95 10.05
N ILE A 105 -1.57 8.89 10.51
CA ILE A 105 -2.01 7.52 10.26
C ILE A 105 -3.15 7.18 11.23
N GLY A 106 -4.29 6.80 10.67
CA GLY A 106 -5.36 6.12 11.41
C GLY A 106 -5.26 4.62 11.17
N TYR A 107 -5.51 3.83 12.20
CA TYR A 107 -5.52 2.37 12.10
C TYR A 107 -6.89 1.80 12.49
N GLY A 108 -7.21 0.64 11.94
CA GLY A 108 -8.34 -0.18 12.34
C GLY A 108 -8.16 -1.60 11.84
N GLU A 109 -8.85 -2.54 12.46
CA GLU A 109 -8.88 -3.92 11.99
C GLU A 109 -10.08 -4.12 11.04
N TYR A 110 -9.85 -4.78 9.92
CA TYR A 110 -10.90 -5.16 8.97
C TYR A 110 -10.59 -6.55 8.41
N ASP A 111 -11.54 -7.49 8.56
CA ASP A 111 -11.37 -8.89 8.15
C ASP A 111 -10.03 -9.51 8.60
N GLY A 112 -9.66 -9.29 9.87
CA GLY A 112 -8.45 -9.84 10.47
C GLY A 112 -7.14 -9.17 10.03
N VAL A 113 -7.20 -8.10 9.24
CA VAL A 113 -6.03 -7.31 8.83
C VAL A 113 -6.02 -5.97 9.55
N ARG A 114 -4.86 -5.59 10.11
CA ARG A 114 -4.64 -4.23 10.59
C ARG A 114 -4.36 -3.30 9.41
N VAL A 115 -5.32 -2.41 9.13
CA VAL A 115 -5.34 -1.50 7.99
C VAL A 115 -5.03 -0.08 8.47
N GLY A 116 -4.05 0.56 7.83
CA GLY A 116 -3.73 1.97 7.98
C GLY A 116 -4.38 2.83 6.89
N ILE A 117 -4.80 4.04 7.26
CA ILE A 117 -5.23 5.10 6.34
C ILE A 117 -4.45 6.38 6.62
N ILE A 118 -4.14 7.14 5.57
CA ILE A 118 -3.63 8.52 5.68
C ILE A 118 -4.55 9.43 4.88
N LYS A 119 -4.96 10.55 5.48
CA LYS A 119 -5.76 11.58 4.81
C LYS A 119 -4.89 12.65 4.15
N THR A 120 -5.40 13.21 3.06
CA THR A 120 -4.86 14.37 2.33
C THR A 120 -6.03 15.21 1.85
N ASP A 121 -6.03 16.50 2.19
CA ASP A 121 -7.13 17.43 1.95
C ASP A 121 -8.47 16.92 2.50
N GLY A 122 -8.44 16.33 3.70
CA GLY A 122 -9.60 15.79 4.41
C GLY A 122 -10.18 14.50 3.80
N LYS A 123 -9.53 13.91 2.78
CA LYS A 123 -9.97 12.68 2.10
C LYS A 123 -8.95 11.58 2.26
N ILE A 124 -9.37 10.31 2.17
CA ILE A 124 -8.42 9.19 2.15
C ILE A 124 -7.45 9.38 0.97
N GLY A 125 -6.16 9.47 1.27
CA GLY A 125 -5.07 9.54 0.29
C GLY A 125 -4.42 8.19 0.04
N THR A 126 -4.14 7.44 1.12
CA THR A 126 -3.50 6.12 1.06
C THR A 126 -4.20 5.14 2.01
N ILE A 127 -4.36 3.89 1.56
CA ILE A 127 -4.81 2.74 2.33
C ILE A 127 -3.71 1.67 2.23
N PHE A 128 -3.29 1.10 3.35
CA PHE A 128 -2.17 0.15 3.39
C PHE A 128 -2.31 -0.84 4.54
N PRO A 129 -1.76 -2.06 4.45
CA PRO A 129 -1.67 -2.94 5.60
C PRO A 129 -0.50 -2.48 6.48
N ASP A 130 -0.67 -2.57 7.79
CA ASP A 130 0.41 -2.31 8.73
C ASP A 130 1.54 -3.33 8.54
N ALA A 131 2.75 -2.85 8.25
CA ALA A 131 3.89 -3.68 7.92
C ALA A 131 4.57 -4.27 9.17
N ASP A 132 4.36 -3.66 10.33
CA ASP A 132 5.08 -3.97 11.56
C ASP A 132 4.21 -4.80 12.50
N LEU A 133 2.89 -4.55 12.49
CA LEU A 133 1.93 -5.20 13.39
C LEU A 133 0.73 -5.76 12.63
N GLN A 134 0.41 -7.03 12.86
CA GLN A 134 -0.86 -7.66 12.46
C GLN A 134 -1.49 -8.33 13.69
N PRO A 135 -2.83 -8.49 13.72
CA PRO A 135 -3.55 -9.17 14.80
C PRO A 135 -3.11 -10.63 15.00
#